data_AF-A0A538JYX2-F1
#
_entry.id   AF-A0A538JYX2-F1
#
_cell.length_a   1.000
_cell.length_b   1.000
_cell.length_c   1.000
_cell.angle_alpha   90.00
_cell.angle_beta   90.00
_cell.angle_gamma   90.00
#
_symmetry.space_group_name_H-M   'P 1'
#
loop_
_entity.id
_entity.type
_entity.pdbx_description
1 polymer ?
#
loop_
_entity_poly.entity_id
_entity_poly.type
_entity_poly.pdbx_seq_one_letter_code
_entity_poly.pdbx_strand_id
1 'polypeptide(L)'
;MFLRNPSEPRLRGRMKIVAVLLGACALGLVAAACGSQPVKNGAASGPSWSFAARMLHRRSYTASAELGGKVYVAAGMVGNSGRPLDLFERFDPIRNEWTSLTPLPERFSAGAAASFDGRIWVVGGNSETTNGRQVFAYDLQRARWAQEPSLPAPRTNLAVVAADGKLYAIGGLDPVEATKTVFVYDPSSRRWSKAAPLPKALQALAAVVFHGEIWALGGRVRSGTIQRGVWIYNPRSNHWRAGPTLPTPMETLGTSASSGRIDAVLESHYFTYDARTSRWLRGPSLHVPRHALGVFTIDGTLYAIGGCVVPQLEDSSVVEKIPLRRLGD
;
A
#
# COMPACT_ATOMS: atom_id res chain seq x y z
N MET A 1 -4.93 34.63 -13.80
CA MET A 1 -5.88 35.77 -13.79
C MET A 1 -7.25 35.20 -14.17
N PHE A 2 -8.08 34.87 -13.18
CA PHE A 2 -9.47 34.47 -13.37
C PHE A 2 -10.31 35.31 -12.41
N LEU A 3 -11.28 36.02 -12.99
CA LEU A 3 -12.06 37.08 -12.36
C LEU A 3 -13.11 36.50 -11.40
N ARG A 4 -13.16 37.06 -10.19
CA ARG A 4 -14.27 36.94 -9.23
C ARG A 4 -15.44 37.78 -9.72
N ASN A 5 -16.67 37.29 -9.58
CA ASN A 5 -17.86 38.12 -9.59
C ASN A 5 -18.68 37.82 -8.31
N PRO A 6 -19.05 38.82 -7.49
CA PRO A 6 -19.71 38.62 -6.20
C PRO A 6 -21.23 38.90 -6.27
N SER A 7 -22.04 38.04 -5.65
CA SER A 7 -23.35 38.43 -5.11
C SER A 7 -23.92 37.31 -4.22
N GLU A 8 -23.79 37.48 -2.89
CA GLU A 8 -24.63 36.81 -1.89
C GLU A 8 -25.76 37.75 -1.47
N PRO A 9 -26.92 37.19 -1.07
CA PRO A 9 -27.67 37.71 0.06
C PRO A 9 -27.63 36.74 1.24
N ARG A 10 -27.30 37.29 2.42
CA ARG A 10 -27.27 36.60 3.72
C ARG A 10 -28.70 36.26 4.17
N LEU A 11 -28.92 35.01 4.57
CA LEU A 11 -30.08 34.61 5.38
C LEU A 11 -29.61 33.90 6.65
N ARG A 12 -29.80 34.58 7.79
CA ARG A 12 -29.64 34.04 9.14
C ARG A 12 -30.78 33.05 9.43
N GLY A 13 -30.44 31.78 9.64
CA GLY A 13 -31.36 30.75 10.13
C GLY A 13 -30.89 30.21 11.49
N ARG A 14 -31.78 30.26 12.48
CA ARG A 14 -31.53 30.01 13.91
C ARG A 14 -31.12 28.57 14.24
N MET A 15 -30.13 28.46 15.12
CA MET A 15 -29.68 27.27 15.84
C MET A 15 -30.72 26.84 16.89
N LYS A 16 -31.11 25.57 16.91
CA LYS A 16 -31.85 24.95 18.02
C LYS A 16 -31.02 23.82 18.61
N ILE A 17 -30.53 24.05 19.82
CA ILE A 17 -29.94 23.05 20.72
C ILE A 17 -31.10 22.38 21.44
N VAL A 18 -31.15 21.05 21.44
CA VAL A 18 -32.00 20.27 22.34
C VAL A 18 -31.09 19.38 23.17
N ALA A 19 -30.95 19.73 24.44
CA ALA A 19 -30.39 18.89 25.49
C ALA A 19 -31.57 18.24 26.23
N VAL A 20 -31.52 16.93 26.43
CA VAL A 20 -32.36 16.23 27.41
C VAL A 20 -31.45 15.30 28.21
N LEU A 21 -31.36 15.56 29.50
CA LEU A 21 -30.78 14.72 30.54
C LEU A 21 -31.88 14.43 31.56
N LEU A 22 -31.82 13.21 32.11
CA LEU A 22 -32.22 12.74 33.46
C LEU A 22 -33.20 11.57 33.47
N GLY A 23 -32.85 10.56 34.26
CA GLY A 23 -33.74 9.49 34.69
C GLY A 23 -32.99 8.27 35.24
N ALA A 24 -32.39 8.40 36.43
CA ALA A 24 -31.93 7.26 37.21
C ALA A 24 -33.12 6.67 38.01
N CYS A 25 -33.23 5.34 38.08
CA CYS A 25 -33.95 4.63 39.13
C CYS A 25 -33.38 3.21 39.27
N ALA A 26 -32.95 2.88 40.48
CA ALA A 26 -32.44 1.57 40.90
C ALA A 26 -33.43 0.94 41.89
N LEU A 27 -33.62 -0.38 41.81
CA LEU A 27 -34.11 -1.36 42.83
C LEU A 27 -34.65 -2.59 42.07
N GLY A 28 -34.36 -3.85 42.37
CA GLY A 28 -33.60 -4.45 43.46
C GLY A 28 -33.51 -5.99 43.31
N LEU A 29 -32.75 -6.56 44.24
CA LEU A 29 -32.69 -7.93 44.77
C LEU A 29 -32.43 -9.19 43.93
N VAL A 30 -31.63 -10.02 44.61
CA VAL A 30 -30.97 -11.29 44.28
C VAL A 30 -31.95 -12.47 44.26
N ALA A 31 -31.76 -13.38 43.31
CA ALA A 31 -32.10 -14.78 43.48
C ALA A 31 -30.94 -15.65 43.00
N ALA A 32 -30.39 -16.44 43.93
CA ALA A 32 -29.38 -17.45 43.67
C ALA A 32 -30.02 -18.65 42.94
N ALA A 33 -29.41 -19.08 41.85
CA ALA A 33 -29.66 -20.39 41.27
C ALA A 33 -28.31 -21.01 40.88
N CYS A 34 -27.96 -22.11 41.54
CA CYS A 34 -26.90 -23.01 41.12
C CYS A 34 -27.20 -23.53 39.72
N GLY A 35 -26.23 -23.43 38.81
CA GLY A 35 -26.33 -24.01 37.48
C GLY A 35 -25.07 -23.71 36.67
N SER A 36 -24.14 -24.66 36.67
CA SER A 36 -23.00 -24.84 35.75
C SER A 36 -22.43 -23.56 35.11
N GLN A 37 -21.24 -23.16 35.57
CA GLN A 37 -20.35 -22.30 34.79
C GLN A 37 -20.26 -22.84 33.35
N PRO A 38 -20.58 -22.06 32.31
CA PRO A 38 -20.23 -22.48 30.97
C PRO A 38 -18.70 -22.57 30.94
N VAL A 39 -18.20 -23.78 30.68
CA VAL A 39 -16.80 -23.97 30.32
C VAL A 39 -16.53 -22.98 29.20
N LYS A 40 -15.72 -21.95 29.49
CA LYS A 40 -15.16 -21.08 28.46
C LYS A 40 -14.29 -22.00 27.63
N ASN A 41 -14.88 -22.58 26.58
CA ASN A 41 -14.13 -23.19 25.51
C ASN A 41 -13.18 -22.10 25.03
N GLY A 42 -11.91 -22.23 25.42
CA GLY A 42 -10.83 -21.43 24.88
C GLY A 42 -10.78 -21.73 23.41
N ALA A 43 -11.52 -20.96 22.62
CA ALA A 43 -11.32 -20.92 21.19
C ALA A 43 -9.83 -20.62 21.01
N ALA A 44 -9.09 -21.56 20.45
CA ALA A 44 -7.70 -21.37 20.11
C ALA A 44 -7.64 -20.11 19.23
N SER A 45 -7.22 -18.99 19.83
CA SER A 45 -7.27 -17.70 19.16
C SER A 45 -6.37 -17.79 17.94
N GLY A 46 -6.97 -17.68 16.75
CA GLY A 46 -6.22 -17.58 15.52
C GLY A 46 -5.22 -16.42 15.58
N PRO A 47 -4.24 -16.37 14.66
CA PRO A 47 -3.35 -15.21 14.59
C PRO A 47 -4.20 -13.95 14.46
N SER A 48 -3.89 -12.95 15.28
CA SER A 48 -4.51 -11.63 15.27
C SER A 48 -3.48 -10.58 14.91
N TRP A 49 -3.94 -9.46 14.36
CA TRP A 49 -3.09 -8.30 14.20
C TRP A 49 -2.66 -7.77 15.57
N SER A 50 -1.47 -7.18 15.63
CA SER A 50 -0.91 -6.53 16.81
C SER A 50 -0.12 -5.30 16.37
N PHE A 51 0.10 -4.33 17.26
CA PHE A 51 0.86 -3.14 16.91
C PHE A 51 2.38 -3.40 16.97
N ALA A 52 3.10 -2.79 16.04
CA ALA A 52 4.55 -2.65 16.09
C ALA A 52 4.91 -1.18 16.37
N ALA A 53 6.20 -0.85 16.44
CA ALA A 53 6.64 0.53 16.59
C ALA A 53 6.13 1.39 15.44
N ARG A 54 5.62 2.56 15.79
CA ARG A 54 5.01 3.51 14.86
C ARG A 54 6.10 4.17 14.02
N MET A 55 5.76 4.50 12.77
CA MET A 55 6.60 5.34 11.91
C MET A 55 6.93 6.66 12.60
N LEU A 56 8.07 7.27 12.27
CA LEU A 56 8.47 8.56 12.83
C LEU A 56 7.53 9.68 12.36
N HIS A 57 7.07 9.59 11.11
CA HIS A 57 6.10 10.52 10.56
C HIS A 57 4.92 9.78 9.93
N ARG A 58 3.71 10.25 10.20
CA ARG A 58 2.48 9.76 9.55
C ARG A 58 2.51 10.08 8.05
N ARG A 59 2.07 9.15 7.20
CA ARG A 59 1.94 9.37 5.75
C ARG A 59 1.22 8.21 5.03
N SER A 60 0.61 8.53 3.89
CA SER A 60 0.10 7.57 2.92
C SER A 60 0.75 7.77 1.54
N TYR A 61 0.40 6.92 0.56
CA TYR A 61 0.94 6.94 -0.80
C TYR A 61 2.48 6.91 -0.84
N THR A 62 3.06 6.12 0.08
CA THR A 62 4.51 5.99 0.24
C THR A 62 5.10 5.10 -0.85
N ALA A 63 6.29 5.43 -1.32
CA ALA A 63 7.12 4.54 -2.12
C ALA A 63 7.94 3.67 -1.15
N SER A 64 7.56 2.40 -0.98
CA SER A 64 8.18 1.52 0.01
C SER A 64 8.66 0.19 -0.57
N ALA A 65 9.76 -0.33 -0.03
CA ALA A 65 10.39 -1.58 -0.49
C ALA A 65 11.06 -2.31 0.69
N GLU A 66 11.14 -3.64 0.59
CA GLU A 66 11.93 -4.48 1.49
C GLU A 66 13.32 -4.71 0.90
N LEU A 67 14.35 -4.63 1.75
CA LEU A 67 15.72 -5.01 1.40
C LEU A 67 16.49 -5.47 2.63
N GLY A 68 16.94 -6.73 2.61
CA GLY A 68 17.79 -7.28 3.67
C GLY A 68 17.08 -7.41 5.02
N GLY A 69 15.81 -7.80 5.01
CA GLY A 69 14.98 -7.98 6.20
C GLY A 69 14.53 -6.67 6.85
N LYS A 70 14.57 -5.56 6.11
CA LYS A 70 14.18 -4.22 6.59
C LYS A 70 13.26 -3.56 5.58
N VAL A 71 12.30 -2.79 6.09
CA VAL A 71 11.40 -2.00 5.25
C VAL A 71 11.94 -0.58 5.13
N TYR A 72 12.04 -0.09 3.91
CA TYR A 72 12.40 1.29 3.60
C TYR A 72 11.16 2.00 3.06
N VAL A 73 10.82 3.14 3.66
CA VAL A 73 9.64 3.93 3.33
C VAL A 73 10.08 5.32 2.94
N ALA A 74 10.00 5.59 1.65
CA ALA A 74 10.36 6.87 1.04
C ALA A 74 9.10 7.67 0.65
N ALA A 75 9.27 8.98 0.65
CA ALA A 75 8.28 9.93 0.14
C ALA A 75 6.90 9.77 0.80
N GLY A 76 5.83 10.11 0.08
CA GLY A 76 4.44 10.02 0.54
C GLY A 76 3.82 11.39 0.73
N MET A 77 2.65 11.45 1.35
CA MET A 77 1.97 12.73 1.61
C MET A 77 1.33 12.80 2.99
N VAL A 78 1.05 14.03 3.43
CA VAL A 78 0.34 14.32 4.68
C VAL A 78 -0.83 15.28 4.47
N GLY A 79 -1.96 14.93 5.08
CA GLY A 79 -3.21 15.66 5.23
C GLY A 79 -4.07 15.77 3.97
N ASN A 80 -5.26 16.35 4.13
CA ASN A 80 -6.16 16.78 3.04
C ASN A 80 -5.48 17.73 2.03
N SER A 81 -4.32 18.30 2.38
CA SER A 81 -3.52 19.17 1.52
C SER A 81 -2.78 18.44 0.39
N GLY A 82 -2.63 17.11 0.46
CA GLY A 82 -1.90 16.36 -0.56
C GLY A 82 -0.40 16.64 -0.63
N ARG A 83 0.18 17.30 0.38
CA ARG A 83 1.56 17.81 0.34
C ARG A 83 2.57 16.65 0.22
N PRO A 84 3.37 16.59 -0.87
CA PRO A 84 4.43 15.59 -1.03
C PRO A 84 5.53 15.72 0.02
N LEU A 85 6.23 14.62 0.29
CA LEU A 85 7.31 14.53 1.27
C LEU A 85 8.61 14.02 0.65
N ASP A 86 9.74 14.40 1.23
CA ASP A 86 11.10 13.96 0.90
C ASP A 86 11.67 12.97 1.95
N LEU A 87 10.84 12.58 2.92
CA LEU A 87 11.26 11.73 4.03
C LEU A 87 11.71 10.35 3.54
N PHE A 88 12.73 9.80 4.21
CA PHE A 88 13.17 8.44 4.01
C PHE A 88 13.45 7.79 5.36
N GLU A 89 12.71 6.74 5.69
CA GLU A 89 12.80 6.05 6.97
C GLU A 89 12.95 4.54 6.76
N ARG A 90 13.66 3.90 7.68
CA ARG A 90 13.86 2.45 7.70
C ARG A 90 13.29 1.85 8.97
N PHE A 91 12.51 0.79 8.83
CA PHE A 91 12.04 -0.05 9.92
C PHE A 91 12.93 -1.28 10.06
N ASP A 92 13.44 -1.50 11.27
CA ASP A 92 14.10 -2.75 11.67
C ASP A 92 13.10 -3.60 12.47
N PRO A 93 12.55 -4.69 11.89
CA PRO A 93 11.57 -5.52 12.58
C PRO A 93 12.14 -6.31 13.76
N ILE A 94 13.46 -6.56 13.80
CA ILE A 94 14.13 -7.27 14.89
C ILE A 94 14.20 -6.36 16.12
N ARG A 95 14.62 -5.11 15.91
CA ARG A 95 14.68 -4.09 16.98
C ARG A 95 13.32 -3.47 17.28
N ASN A 96 12.37 -3.61 16.36
CA ASN A 96 11.10 -2.90 16.38
C ASN A 96 11.32 -1.38 16.48
N GLU A 97 12.20 -0.85 15.64
CA GLU A 97 12.63 0.55 15.69
C GLU A 97 12.66 1.17 14.30
N TRP A 98 12.44 2.49 14.26
CA TRP A 98 12.52 3.29 13.05
C TRP A 98 13.76 4.19 13.09
N THR A 99 14.41 4.34 11.94
CA THR A 99 15.55 5.25 11.76
C THR A 99 15.28 6.17 10.58
N SER A 100 15.43 7.49 10.77
CA SER A 100 15.49 8.44 9.65
C SER A 100 16.81 8.29 8.90
N LEU A 101 16.75 8.29 7.58
CA LEU A 101 17.89 8.21 6.68
C LEU A 101 18.03 9.52 5.89
N THR A 102 19.04 9.59 5.03
CA THR A 102 19.22 10.73 4.11
C THR A 102 17.95 10.94 3.28
N PRO A 103 17.33 12.14 3.35
CA PRO A 103 16.08 12.41 2.65
C PRO A 103 16.29 12.37 1.13
N LEU A 104 15.19 12.19 0.41
CA LEU A 104 15.16 12.29 -1.05
C LEU A 104 15.62 13.69 -1.49
N PRO A 105 16.26 13.82 -2.66
CA PRO A 105 16.64 15.12 -3.22
C PRO A 105 15.44 16.04 -3.51
N GLU A 106 14.24 15.46 -3.60
CA GLU A 106 13.00 16.16 -3.91
C GLU A 106 11.79 15.44 -3.29
N ARG A 107 10.69 16.16 -3.11
CA ARG A 107 9.46 15.67 -2.49
C ARG A 107 8.56 14.95 -3.48
N PHE A 108 8.12 13.74 -3.14
CA PHE A 108 7.24 12.92 -3.98
C PHE A 108 6.02 12.40 -3.22
N SER A 109 4.92 12.16 -3.92
CA SER A 109 3.81 11.34 -3.44
C SER A 109 3.31 10.42 -4.56
N ALA A 110 2.66 9.31 -4.23
CA ALA A 110 2.07 8.41 -5.23
C ALA A 110 3.08 7.87 -6.29
N GLY A 111 4.36 7.84 -5.94
CA GLY A 111 5.37 7.02 -6.62
C GLY A 111 5.37 5.60 -6.06
N ALA A 112 6.20 4.74 -6.62
CA ALA A 112 6.39 3.38 -6.13
C ALA A 112 7.87 3.08 -5.94
N ALA A 113 8.18 2.12 -5.08
CA ALA A 113 9.55 1.67 -4.86
C ALA A 113 9.69 0.16 -5.02
N ALA A 114 10.90 -0.26 -5.35
CA ALA A 114 11.33 -1.65 -5.28
C ALA A 114 12.80 -1.73 -4.88
N SER A 115 13.19 -2.85 -4.27
CA SER A 115 14.60 -3.19 -4.12
C SER A 115 15.13 -3.78 -5.41
N PHE A 116 16.22 -3.23 -5.90
CA PHE A 116 16.84 -3.67 -7.15
C PHE A 116 18.34 -3.39 -7.10
N ASP A 117 19.15 -4.41 -7.41
CA ASP A 117 20.61 -4.30 -7.43
C ASP A 117 21.18 -3.75 -6.10
N GLY A 118 20.70 -4.31 -4.98
CA GLY A 118 21.13 -3.91 -3.62
C GLY A 118 20.76 -2.50 -3.20
N ARG A 119 19.89 -1.81 -3.96
CA ARG A 119 19.49 -0.42 -3.75
C ARG A 119 17.98 -0.29 -3.63
N ILE A 120 17.52 0.80 -3.02
CA ILE A 120 16.10 1.18 -2.99
C ILE A 120 15.82 2.14 -4.13
N TRP A 121 15.01 1.72 -5.10
CA TRP A 121 14.61 2.55 -6.23
C TRP A 121 13.26 3.18 -5.97
N VAL A 122 13.13 4.48 -6.20
CA VAL A 122 11.89 5.25 -6.14
C VAL A 122 11.62 5.79 -7.54
N VAL A 123 10.44 5.51 -8.07
CA VAL A 123 10.09 5.74 -9.48
C VAL A 123 8.76 6.48 -9.57
N GLY A 124 8.74 7.55 -10.38
CA GLY A 124 7.55 8.35 -10.65
C GLY A 124 6.99 9.06 -9.42
N GLY A 125 5.70 9.38 -9.48
CA GLY A 125 4.95 10.10 -8.44
C GLY A 125 4.74 11.58 -8.75
N ASN A 126 3.83 12.21 -8.01
CA ASN A 126 3.63 13.65 -8.06
C ASN A 126 4.78 14.34 -7.35
N SER A 127 5.35 15.36 -7.97
CA SER A 127 6.29 16.27 -7.33
C SER A 127 5.93 17.70 -7.69
N GLU A 128 6.46 18.66 -6.93
CA GLU A 128 6.26 20.09 -7.19
C GLU A 128 7.08 20.60 -8.38
N THR A 129 8.17 19.90 -8.75
CA THR A 129 9.14 20.39 -9.77
C THR A 129 9.32 19.46 -10.97
N THR A 130 8.75 18.25 -10.95
CA THR A 130 8.86 17.25 -12.00
C THR A 130 7.49 16.78 -12.48
N ASN A 131 7.46 16.23 -13.69
CA ASN A 131 6.24 15.76 -14.35
C ASN A 131 5.97 14.27 -14.12
N GLY A 132 6.44 13.64 -13.03
CA GLY A 132 6.21 12.22 -12.77
C GLY A 132 7.13 11.26 -13.52
N ARG A 133 8.25 11.73 -14.08
CA ARG A 133 9.25 10.91 -14.80
C ARG A 133 10.49 10.57 -13.98
N GLN A 134 10.63 11.15 -12.81
CA GLN A 134 11.80 11.05 -11.95
C GLN A 134 12.07 9.60 -11.50
N VAL A 135 13.34 9.29 -11.34
CA VAL A 135 13.82 8.00 -10.83
C VAL A 135 15.04 8.26 -9.96
N PHE A 136 15.00 7.78 -8.72
CA PHE A 136 16.11 7.85 -7.79
C PHE A 136 16.43 6.47 -7.22
N ALA A 137 17.71 6.19 -7.00
CA ALA A 137 18.16 4.99 -6.33
C ALA A 137 19.01 5.35 -5.11
N TYR A 138 18.69 4.76 -3.95
CA TYR A 138 19.47 4.92 -2.73
C TYR A 138 20.51 3.81 -2.60
N ASP A 139 21.78 4.20 -2.52
CA ASP A 139 22.88 3.31 -2.19
C ASP A 139 23.03 3.23 -0.66
N LEU A 140 22.71 2.05 -0.10
CA LEU A 140 22.79 1.81 1.34
C LEU A 140 24.22 1.85 1.88
N GLN A 141 25.23 1.49 1.08
CA GLN A 141 26.63 1.49 1.50
C GLN A 141 27.18 2.91 1.57
N ARG A 142 26.79 3.75 0.60
CA ARG A 142 27.24 5.14 0.49
C ARG A 142 26.31 6.14 1.16
N ALA A 143 25.18 5.67 1.68
CA ALA A 143 24.14 6.46 2.33
C ALA A 143 23.66 7.68 1.50
N ARG A 144 23.59 7.52 0.17
CA ARG A 144 23.28 8.62 -0.75
C ARG A 144 22.31 8.21 -1.86
N TRP A 145 21.51 9.18 -2.27
CA TRP A 145 20.68 9.07 -3.46
C TRP A 145 21.49 9.34 -4.73
N ALA A 146 21.15 8.63 -5.80
CA ALA A 146 21.60 8.91 -7.15
C ALA A 146 20.38 9.09 -8.05
N GLN A 147 20.44 10.05 -8.97
CA GLN A 147 19.46 10.16 -10.04
C GLN A 147 19.75 9.09 -11.10
N GLU A 148 18.71 8.40 -11.53
CA GLU A 148 18.79 7.35 -12.54
C GLU A 148 18.01 7.77 -13.80
N PRO A 149 18.16 7.03 -14.93
CA PRO A 149 17.46 7.35 -16.17
C PRO A 149 15.95 7.51 -15.93
N SER A 150 15.41 8.66 -16.33
CA SER A 150 14.00 8.99 -16.15
C SER A 150 13.10 8.06 -16.95
N LEU A 151 11.86 7.87 -16.47
CA LEU A 151 10.83 7.16 -17.21
C LEU A 151 10.61 7.79 -18.60
N PRO A 152 10.26 7.03 -19.63
CA PRO A 152 9.95 7.58 -20.95
C PRO A 152 8.71 8.50 -20.97
N ALA A 153 7.78 8.34 -20.02
CA ALA A 153 6.59 9.17 -19.88
C ALA A 153 6.17 9.33 -18.39
N PRO A 154 5.44 10.42 -18.03
CA PRO A 154 4.92 10.70 -16.68
C PRO A 154 4.15 9.54 -16.04
N ARG A 155 4.46 9.16 -14.80
CA ARG A 155 3.70 8.13 -14.08
C ARG A 155 3.45 8.50 -12.62
N THR A 156 2.20 8.38 -12.20
CA THR A 156 1.77 8.42 -10.79
C THR A 156 0.79 7.26 -10.52
N ASN A 157 0.60 6.87 -9.26
CA ASN A 157 -0.24 5.71 -8.90
C ASN A 157 0.12 4.42 -9.68
N LEU A 158 1.40 4.27 -10.02
CA LEU A 158 1.96 3.12 -10.71
C LEU A 158 2.36 2.02 -9.71
N ALA A 159 2.62 0.82 -10.20
CA ALA A 159 3.33 -0.22 -9.44
C ALA A 159 4.75 -0.41 -9.99
N VAL A 160 5.70 -0.74 -9.11
CA VAL A 160 7.10 -1.00 -9.48
C VAL A 160 7.57 -2.28 -8.81
N VAL A 161 8.21 -3.17 -9.59
CA VAL A 161 8.78 -4.42 -9.08
C VAL A 161 10.08 -4.75 -9.79
N ALA A 162 10.99 -5.44 -9.11
CA ALA A 162 12.18 -6.03 -9.71
C ALA A 162 11.93 -7.51 -10.04
N ALA A 163 12.11 -7.91 -11.30
CA ALA A 163 11.95 -9.29 -11.75
C ALA A 163 12.96 -9.60 -12.85
N ASP A 164 13.50 -10.82 -12.87
CA ASP A 164 14.41 -11.30 -13.92
C ASP A 164 15.58 -10.33 -14.22
N GLY A 165 16.16 -9.77 -13.15
CA GLY A 165 17.29 -8.83 -13.26
C GLY A 165 16.93 -7.46 -13.86
N LYS A 166 15.65 -7.10 -13.95
CA LYS A 166 15.16 -5.82 -14.49
C LYS A 166 14.14 -5.17 -13.55
N LEU A 167 13.93 -3.87 -13.71
CA LEU A 167 12.93 -3.11 -12.98
C LEU A 167 11.73 -2.81 -13.89
N TYR A 168 10.51 -3.10 -13.44
CA TYR A 168 9.28 -2.90 -14.21
C TYR A 168 8.44 -1.80 -13.57
N ALA A 169 8.05 -0.80 -14.36
CA ALA A 169 7.10 0.24 -13.99
C ALA A 169 5.78 0.00 -14.74
N ILE A 170 4.70 -0.27 -14.01
CA ILE A 170 3.49 -0.91 -14.51
C ILE A 170 2.28 0.00 -14.29
N GLY A 171 1.55 0.31 -15.36
CA GLY A 171 0.31 1.07 -15.28
C GLY A 171 0.49 2.48 -14.73
N GLY A 172 -0.47 2.93 -13.92
CA GLY A 172 -0.52 4.27 -13.35
C GLY A 172 -1.27 5.27 -14.24
N LEU A 173 -1.11 6.54 -13.90
CA LEU A 173 -1.65 7.67 -14.63
C LEU A 173 -0.60 8.27 -15.56
N ASP A 174 -0.99 8.61 -16.78
CA ASP A 174 -0.17 9.28 -17.80
C ASP A 174 -0.92 10.48 -18.40
N PRO A 175 -0.66 11.71 -17.94
CA PRO A 175 -0.50 12.05 -16.52
C PRO A 175 -1.83 11.99 -15.74
N VAL A 176 -2.96 11.96 -16.45
CA VAL A 176 -4.31 11.97 -15.85
C VAL A 176 -5.15 10.75 -16.23
N GLU A 177 -4.74 10.02 -17.27
CA GLU A 177 -5.46 8.84 -17.74
C GLU A 177 -4.76 7.56 -17.28
N ALA A 178 -5.55 6.59 -16.82
CA ALA A 178 -5.04 5.26 -16.55
C ALA A 178 -4.42 4.68 -17.83
N THR A 179 -3.25 4.05 -17.73
CA THR A 179 -2.53 3.51 -18.89
C THR A 179 -2.37 2.00 -18.83
N LYS A 180 -2.22 1.38 -20.01
CA LYS A 180 -1.81 -0.03 -20.15
C LYS A 180 -0.30 -0.19 -20.17
N THR A 181 0.44 0.91 -20.26
CA THR A 181 1.87 0.87 -20.57
C THR A 181 2.67 0.22 -19.45
N VAL A 182 3.64 -0.60 -19.84
CA VAL A 182 4.64 -1.17 -18.94
C VAL A 182 6.01 -0.76 -19.48
N PHE A 183 6.81 -0.11 -18.64
CA PHE A 183 8.21 0.16 -18.94
C PHE A 183 9.10 -0.81 -18.19
N VAL A 184 10.16 -1.27 -18.84
CA VAL A 184 11.19 -2.13 -18.25
C VAL A 184 12.55 -1.45 -18.36
N TYR A 185 13.25 -1.34 -17.24
CA TYR A 185 14.61 -0.82 -17.17
C TYR A 185 15.59 -1.99 -17.23
N ASP A 186 16.52 -1.89 -18.18
CA ASP A 186 17.63 -2.82 -18.30
C ASP A 186 18.91 -2.19 -17.72
N PRO A 187 19.47 -2.73 -16.63
CA PRO A 187 20.68 -2.17 -16.01
C PRO A 187 21.91 -2.27 -16.92
N SER A 188 21.97 -3.24 -17.85
CA SER A 188 23.11 -3.44 -18.75
C SER A 188 23.23 -2.32 -19.79
N SER A 189 22.09 -1.82 -20.28
CA SER A 189 22.04 -0.70 -21.23
C SER A 189 21.72 0.64 -20.56
N ARG A 190 21.34 0.62 -19.27
CA ARG A 190 20.83 1.77 -18.51
C ARG A 190 19.68 2.49 -19.22
N ARG A 191 18.78 1.73 -19.86
CA ARG A 191 17.66 2.29 -20.64
C ARG A 191 16.34 1.65 -20.28
N TRP A 192 15.30 2.46 -20.37
CA TRP A 192 13.91 2.01 -20.35
C TRP A 192 13.46 1.63 -21.75
N SER A 193 12.71 0.54 -21.87
CA SER A 193 11.98 0.13 -23.07
C SER A 193 10.53 -0.25 -22.71
N LYS A 194 9.69 -0.50 -23.71
CA LYS A 194 8.32 -0.99 -23.49
C LYS A 194 8.30 -2.51 -23.41
N ALA A 195 7.62 -3.05 -22.42
CA ALA A 195 7.21 -4.45 -22.37
C ALA A 195 5.77 -4.59 -22.91
N ALA A 196 5.25 -5.82 -22.97
CA ALA A 196 3.86 -6.06 -23.36
C ALA A 196 2.90 -5.28 -22.44
N PRO A 197 1.90 -4.60 -23.01
CA PRO A 197 1.00 -3.75 -22.25
C PRO A 197 0.08 -4.61 -21.36
N LEU A 198 -0.33 -4.04 -20.22
CA LEU A 198 -1.41 -4.60 -19.41
C LEU A 198 -2.65 -4.84 -20.29
N PRO A 199 -3.41 -5.92 -20.06
CA PRO A 199 -4.67 -6.16 -20.79
C PRO A 199 -5.69 -5.03 -20.60
N LYS A 200 -5.69 -4.39 -19.42
CA LYS A 200 -6.56 -3.27 -19.05
C LYS A 200 -5.75 -2.07 -18.58
N ALA A 201 -6.23 -0.86 -18.88
CA ALA A 201 -5.61 0.37 -18.40
C ALA A 201 -5.93 0.54 -16.91
N LEU A 202 -4.90 0.61 -16.06
CA LEU A 202 -5.05 0.57 -14.61
C LEU A 202 -4.16 1.62 -13.94
N GLN A 203 -4.72 2.30 -12.94
CA GLN A 203 -3.99 3.08 -11.94
C GLN A 203 -4.24 2.51 -10.55
N ALA A 204 -3.45 2.92 -9.55
CA ALA A 204 -3.62 2.54 -8.15
C ALA A 204 -3.68 1.01 -7.93
N LEU A 205 -3.03 0.26 -8.82
CA LEU A 205 -2.83 -1.17 -8.73
C LEU A 205 -1.65 -1.48 -7.80
N ALA A 206 -1.64 -2.69 -7.25
CA ALA A 206 -0.44 -3.24 -6.63
C ALA A 206 0.22 -4.24 -7.59
N ALA A 207 1.52 -4.47 -7.41
CA ALA A 207 2.21 -5.56 -8.10
C ALA A 207 3.20 -6.26 -7.16
N VAL A 208 3.41 -7.55 -7.39
CA VAL A 208 4.37 -8.37 -6.65
C VAL A 208 5.00 -9.41 -7.57
N VAL A 209 6.21 -9.84 -7.25
CA VAL A 209 6.81 -11.02 -7.91
C VAL A 209 6.46 -12.27 -7.12
N PHE A 210 5.85 -13.23 -7.80
CA PHE A 210 5.50 -14.52 -7.23
C PHE A 210 5.84 -15.64 -8.21
N HIS A 211 6.65 -16.60 -7.77
CA HIS A 211 7.16 -17.72 -8.59
C HIS A 211 7.82 -17.29 -9.91
N GLY A 212 8.56 -16.17 -9.88
CA GLY A 212 9.29 -15.64 -11.04
C GLY A 212 8.43 -14.84 -12.03
N GLU A 213 7.15 -14.65 -11.74
CA GLU A 213 6.22 -13.88 -12.55
C GLU A 213 5.74 -12.63 -11.83
N ILE A 214 5.33 -11.62 -12.59
CA ILE A 214 4.80 -10.38 -12.01
C ILE A 214 3.28 -10.48 -11.96
N TRP A 215 2.72 -10.36 -10.78
CA TRP A 215 1.28 -10.33 -10.54
C TRP A 215 0.87 -8.89 -10.33
N ALA A 216 -0.03 -8.37 -11.17
CA ALA A 216 -0.66 -7.06 -11.03
C ALA A 216 -2.08 -7.24 -10.50
N LEU A 217 -2.40 -6.60 -9.37
CA LEU A 217 -3.61 -6.83 -8.59
C LEU A 217 -4.47 -5.57 -8.51
N GLY A 218 -5.75 -5.72 -8.85
CA GLY A 218 -6.77 -4.69 -8.65
C GLY A 218 -6.54 -3.43 -9.47
N GLY A 219 -6.62 -2.28 -8.81
CA GLY A 219 -6.53 -0.95 -9.40
C GLY A 219 -7.88 -0.40 -9.88
N ARG A 220 -7.83 0.78 -10.48
CA ARG A 220 -8.98 1.54 -10.97
C ARG A 220 -8.81 1.85 -12.45
N VAL A 221 -9.90 1.76 -13.20
CA VAL A 221 -9.95 2.12 -14.63
C VAL A 221 -10.42 3.57 -14.80
N ARG A 222 -10.35 4.10 -16.03
CA ARG A 222 -10.77 5.46 -16.37
C ARG A 222 -12.17 5.85 -15.86
N SER A 223 -13.14 4.93 -15.92
CA SER A 223 -14.52 5.18 -15.46
C SER A 223 -14.66 5.34 -13.95
N GLY A 224 -13.58 5.19 -13.17
CA GLY A 224 -13.62 5.18 -11.71
C GLY A 224 -13.93 3.80 -11.11
N THR A 225 -14.28 2.81 -11.92
CA THR A 225 -14.61 1.46 -11.44
C THR A 225 -13.38 0.76 -10.86
N ILE A 226 -13.42 0.40 -9.58
CA ILE A 226 -12.39 -0.41 -8.92
C ILE A 226 -12.46 -1.84 -9.46
N GLN A 227 -11.30 -2.43 -9.72
CA GLN A 227 -11.16 -3.76 -10.31
C GLN A 227 -10.81 -4.80 -9.25
N ARG A 228 -11.25 -6.03 -9.47
CA ARG A 228 -10.82 -7.24 -8.74
C ARG A 228 -9.85 -8.11 -9.56
N GLY A 229 -9.55 -7.69 -10.79
CA GLY A 229 -8.77 -8.47 -11.74
C GLY A 229 -7.34 -8.66 -11.23
N VAL A 230 -6.79 -9.85 -11.49
CA VAL A 230 -5.36 -10.14 -11.32
C VAL A 230 -4.82 -10.51 -12.70
N TRP A 231 -3.73 -9.87 -13.10
CA TRP A 231 -3.02 -10.15 -14.35
C TRP A 231 -1.62 -10.65 -14.04
N ILE A 232 -1.21 -11.75 -14.67
CA ILE A 232 0.09 -12.37 -14.44
C ILE A 232 0.94 -12.21 -15.70
N TYR A 233 2.06 -11.53 -15.56
CA TYR A 233 3.04 -11.33 -16.61
C TYR A 233 4.21 -12.27 -16.45
N ASN A 234 4.56 -12.94 -17.55
CA ASN A 234 5.76 -13.73 -17.65
C ASN A 234 6.88 -12.89 -18.29
N PRO A 235 7.95 -12.54 -17.54
CA PRO A 235 9.05 -11.73 -18.06
C PRO A 235 9.80 -12.36 -19.24
N ARG A 236 9.85 -13.69 -19.31
CA ARG A 236 10.61 -14.42 -20.35
C ARG A 236 9.86 -14.47 -21.68
N SER A 237 8.55 -14.69 -21.64
CA SER A 237 7.73 -14.72 -22.86
C SER A 237 7.12 -13.37 -23.21
N ASN A 238 7.29 -12.35 -22.37
CA ASN A 238 6.72 -11.01 -22.54
C ASN A 238 5.21 -11.06 -22.80
N HIS A 239 4.48 -11.81 -21.97
CA HIS A 239 3.05 -12.06 -22.16
C HIS A 239 2.26 -12.00 -20.85
N TRP A 240 1.03 -11.48 -20.94
CA TRP A 240 0.08 -11.39 -19.83
C TRP A 240 -1.00 -12.44 -19.92
N ARG A 241 -1.40 -13.04 -18.80
CA ARG A 241 -2.61 -13.88 -18.69
C ARG A 241 -3.47 -13.47 -17.51
N ALA A 242 -4.73 -13.88 -17.53
CA ALA A 242 -5.62 -13.73 -16.38
C ALA A 242 -5.15 -14.63 -15.22
N GLY A 243 -5.13 -14.08 -14.02
CA GLY A 243 -4.91 -14.81 -12.77
C GLY A 243 -6.21 -14.98 -11.95
N PRO A 244 -6.11 -15.62 -10.78
CA PRO A 244 -7.24 -15.78 -9.87
C PRO A 244 -7.67 -14.42 -9.32
N THR A 245 -8.93 -14.04 -9.55
CA THR A 245 -9.46 -12.72 -9.19
C THR A 245 -9.53 -12.53 -7.68
N LEU A 246 -9.28 -11.29 -7.23
CA LEU A 246 -9.47 -10.88 -5.85
C LEU A 246 -10.93 -11.11 -5.42
N PRO A 247 -11.20 -11.48 -4.15
CA PRO A 247 -12.57 -11.67 -3.66
C PRO A 247 -13.44 -10.40 -3.75
N THR A 248 -12.82 -9.23 -3.58
CA THR A 248 -13.47 -7.92 -3.69
C THR A 248 -12.66 -6.98 -4.59
N PRO A 249 -13.27 -5.93 -5.17
CA PRO A 249 -12.53 -4.88 -5.85
C PRO A 249 -11.55 -4.18 -4.89
N MET A 250 -10.32 -3.94 -5.33
CA MET A 250 -9.30 -3.27 -4.53
C MET A 250 -8.47 -2.29 -5.36
N GLU A 251 -8.14 -1.16 -4.78
CA GLU A 251 -7.16 -0.19 -5.29
C GLU A 251 -6.37 0.38 -4.12
N THR A 252 -5.19 0.95 -4.36
CA THR A 252 -4.29 1.46 -3.30
C THR A 252 -4.02 0.44 -2.19
N LEU A 253 -4.21 -0.85 -2.50
CA LEU A 253 -3.92 -1.96 -1.62
C LEU A 253 -2.41 -2.09 -1.42
N GLY A 254 -2.01 -2.56 -0.24
CA GLY A 254 -0.69 -3.10 -0.06
C GLY A 254 -0.67 -4.58 -0.41
N THR A 255 0.43 -5.06 -0.98
CA THR A 255 0.62 -6.48 -1.27
C THR A 255 2.02 -6.94 -0.92
N SER A 256 2.15 -8.21 -0.55
CA SER A 256 3.44 -8.87 -0.34
C SER A 256 3.33 -10.33 -0.80
N ALA A 257 4.46 -10.94 -1.15
CA ALA A 257 4.52 -12.36 -1.48
C ALA A 257 5.58 -13.05 -0.64
N SER A 258 5.31 -14.33 -0.35
CA SER A 258 6.27 -15.28 0.21
C SER A 258 6.14 -16.60 -0.55
N SER A 259 6.98 -17.59 -0.28
CA SER A 259 7.14 -18.79 -1.11
C SER A 259 5.85 -19.50 -1.55
N GLY A 260 4.80 -19.49 -0.72
CA GLY A 260 3.53 -20.19 -1.01
C GLY A 260 2.30 -19.30 -1.14
N ARG A 261 2.44 -17.97 -1.08
CA ARG A 261 1.27 -17.08 -0.95
C ARG A 261 1.51 -15.65 -1.38
N ILE A 262 0.41 -14.98 -1.71
CA ILE A 262 0.33 -13.52 -1.90
C ILE A 262 -0.67 -12.96 -0.91
N ASP A 263 -0.30 -11.89 -0.21
CA ASP A 263 -1.15 -11.17 0.72
C ASP A 263 -1.62 -9.87 0.08
N ALA A 264 -2.90 -9.55 0.25
CA ALA A 264 -3.54 -8.34 -0.24
C ALA A 264 -4.30 -7.68 0.92
N VAL A 265 -3.95 -6.43 1.23
CA VAL A 265 -4.53 -5.68 2.35
C VAL A 265 -5.06 -4.35 1.86
N LEU A 266 -6.33 -4.09 2.14
CA LEU A 266 -6.99 -2.81 1.86
C LEU A 266 -8.08 -2.55 2.90
N GLU A 267 -7.96 -1.43 3.60
CA GLU A 267 -8.90 -1.03 4.66
C GLU A 267 -9.03 -2.13 5.73
N SER A 268 -10.22 -2.68 5.91
CA SER A 268 -10.49 -3.79 6.83
C SER A 268 -10.32 -5.17 6.16
N HIS A 269 -10.02 -5.22 4.87
CA HIS A 269 -9.87 -6.46 4.12
C HIS A 269 -8.42 -6.93 4.15
N TYR A 270 -8.23 -8.19 4.55
CA TYR A 270 -7.01 -8.95 4.39
C TYR A 270 -7.35 -10.26 3.70
N PHE A 271 -6.78 -10.48 2.51
CA PHE A 271 -6.90 -11.74 1.79
C PHE A 271 -5.52 -12.34 1.53
N THR A 272 -5.45 -13.66 1.58
CA THR A 272 -4.26 -14.44 1.25
C THR A 272 -4.60 -15.37 0.10
N TYR A 273 -3.87 -15.27 -1.00
CA TYR A 273 -3.85 -16.29 -2.05
C TYR A 273 -2.96 -17.45 -1.59
N ASP A 274 -3.54 -18.65 -1.48
CA ASP A 274 -2.80 -19.88 -1.20
C ASP A 274 -2.50 -20.58 -2.54
N ALA A 275 -1.21 -20.69 -2.88
CA ALA A 275 -0.77 -21.26 -4.15
C ALA A 275 -1.06 -22.76 -4.26
N ARG A 276 -1.15 -23.48 -3.13
CA ARG A 276 -1.47 -24.92 -3.12
C ARG A 276 -2.91 -25.18 -3.53
N THR A 277 -3.82 -24.32 -3.09
CA THR A 277 -5.25 -24.45 -3.40
C THR A 277 -5.70 -23.56 -4.56
N SER A 278 -4.83 -22.65 -5.01
CA SER A 278 -5.13 -21.61 -5.99
C SER A 278 -6.37 -20.77 -5.63
N ARG A 279 -6.55 -20.50 -4.34
CA ARG A 279 -7.72 -19.77 -3.81
C ARG A 279 -7.31 -18.61 -2.92
N TRP A 280 -8.12 -17.56 -2.97
CA TRP A 280 -8.08 -16.47 -2.02
C TRP A 280 -8.88 -16.84 -0.77
N LEU A 281 -8.27 -16.64 0.39
CA LEU A 281 -8.86 -16.87 1.71
C LEU A 281 -8.91 -15.56 2.48
N ARG A 282 -9.96 -15.34 3.26
CA ARG A 282 -10.09 -14.15 4.11
C ARG A 282 -9.33 -14.35 5.41
N GLY A 283 -8.43 -13.43 5.72
CA GLY A 283 -7.75 -13.32 7.00
C GLY A 283 -8.52 -12.46 8.01
N PRO A 284 -7.99 -12.31 9.24
CA PRO A 284 -8.54 -11.39 10.23
C PRO A 284 -8.42 -9.93 9.78
N SER A 285 -9.40 -9.11 10.14
CA SER A 285 -9.38 -7.68 9.86
C SER A 285 -8.28 -6.97 10.65
N LEU A 286 -7.70 -5.93 10.05
CA LEU A 286 -6.80 -5.00 10.72
C LEU A 286 -7.55 -4.27 11.85
N HIS A 287 -6.85 -3.87 12.92
CA HIS A 287 -7.47 -3.04 13.96
C HIS A 287 -7.76 -1.63 13.46
N VAL A 288 -6.91 -1.09 12.57
CA VAL A 288 -7.07 0.25 12.02
C VAL A 288 -7.24 0.15 10.50
N PRO A 289 -8.48 0.14 9.98
CA PRO A 289 -8.74 0.12 8.54
C PRO A 289 -8.08 1.30 7.83
N ARG A 290 -7.22 1.02 6.85
CA ARG A 290 -6.51 2.05 6.06
C ARG A 290 -6.17 1.60 4.64
N HIS A 291 -6.01 2.56 3.73
CA HIS A 291 -5.58 2.36 2.35
C HIS A 291 -4.28 3.11 2.05
N ALA A 292 -3.73 2.95 0.84
CA ALA A 292 -2.45 3.56 0.41
C ALA A 292 -1.30 3.29 1.42
N LEU A 293 -1.27 2.07 1.93
CA LEU A 293 -0.30 1.54 2.89
C LEU A 293 0.75 0.65 2.21
N GLY A 294 1.92 0.53 2.82
CA GLY A 294 2.91 -0.48 2.45
C GLY A 294 2.62 -1.80 3.16
N VAL A 295 2.82 -2.94 2.48
CA VAL A 295 2.65 -4.27 3.06
C VAL A 295 3.87 -5.13 2.73
N PHE A 296 4.45 -5.76 3.75
CA PHE A 296 5.71 -6.50 3.61
C PHE A 296 5.70 -7.77 4.46
N THR A 297 6.20 -8.86 3.90
CA THR A 297 6.45 -10.10 4.62
C THR A 297 7.93 -10.20 4.94
N ILE A 298 8.26 -10.25 6.23
CA ILE A 298 9.64 -10.41 6.70
C ILE A 298 9.63 -11.51 7.75
N ASP A 299 10.47 -12.53 7.57
CA ASP A 299 10.66 -13.64 8.52
C ASP A 299 9.36 -14.26 9.04
N GLY A 300 8.43 -14.53 8.12
CA GLY A 300 7.14 -15.14 8.47
C GLY A 300 6.18 -14.22 9.22
N THR A 301 6.39 -12.90 9.18
CA THR A 301 5.47 -11.90 9.72
C THR A 301 5.06 -10.94 8.61
N LEU A 302 3.75 -10.67 8.50
CA LEU A 302 3.23 -9.64 7.60
C LEU A 302 3.07 -8.34 8.35
N TYR A 303 3.58 -7.25 7.79
CA TYR A 303 3.50 -5.90 8.31
C TYR A 303 2.64 -5.04 7.38
N ALA A 304 1.77 -4.23 7.97
CA ALA A 304 0.95 -3.21 7.32
C ALA A 304 1.37 -1.84 7.86
N ILE A 305 2.04 -1.03 7.03
CA ILE A 305 2.80 0.16 7.42
C ILE A 305 2.18 1.42 6.83
N GLY A 306 1.92 2.41 7.70
CA GLY A 306 1.42 3.72 7.31
C GLY A 306 0.04 3.63 6.66
N GLY A 307 -0.25 4.58 5.77
CA GLY A 307 -1.51 4.66 5.04
C GLY A 307 -2.51 5.62 5.67
N CYS A 308 -3.64 5.80 4.98
CA CYS A 308 -4.70 6.74 5.32
C CYS A 308 -5.88 6.01 5.97
N VAL A 309 -6.25 6.43 7.19
CA VAL A 309 -7.30 5.80 8.00
C VAL A 309 -8.68 6.16 7.45
N VAL A 310 -9.57 5.17 7.41
CA VAL A 310 -10.98 5.36 7.03
C VAL A 310 -11.89 5.26 8.26
N PRO A 311 -13.00 6.04 8.33
CA PRO A 311 -13.48 7.00 7.33
C PRO A 311 -12.91 8.43 7.46
N GLN A 312 -12.05 8.71 8.44
CA GLN A 312 -11.60 10.08 8.76
C GLN A 312 -10.68 10.69 7.69
N LEU A 313 -10.08 9.87 6.82
CA LEU A 313 -9.11 10.25 5.80
C LEU A 313 -7.87 10.95 6.40
N GLU A 314 -7.35 10.37 7.48
CA GLU A 314 -6.17 10.87 8.17
C GLU A 314 -4.97 9.96 7.91
N ASP A 315 -3.86 10.52 7.45
CA ASP A 315 -2.60 9.78 7.34
C ASP A 315 -2.15 9.28 8.70
N SER A 316 -1.60 8.07 8.73
CA SER A 316 -1.21 7.41 9.96
C SER A 316 0.27 7.07 10.00
N SER A 317 0.81 6.98 11.21
CA SER A 317 2.09 6.35 11.51
C SER A 317 1.92 4.91 11.99
N VAL A 318 0.72 4.33 11.82
CA VAL A 318 0.37 3.02 12.38
C VAL A 318 1.17 1.94 11.66
N VAL A 319 1.73 1.02 12.45
CA VAL A 319 2.27 -0.24 11.95
C VAL A 319 1.55 -1.36 12.68
N GLU A 320 0.91 -2.24 11.91
CA GLU A 320 0.34 -3.48 12.43
C GLU A 320 1.08 -4.66 11.85
N LYS A 321 1.19 -5.74 12.63
CA LYS A 321 1.81 -6.98 12.22
C LYS A 321 0.97 -8.18 12.61
N ILE A 322 1.07 -9.25 11.82
CA ILE A 322 0.44 -10.53 12.11
C ILE A 322 1.43 -11.67 11.79
N PRO A 323 1.65 -12.63 12.71
CA PRO A 323 2.47 -13.79 12.41
C PRO A 323 1.77 -14.65 11.37
N LEU A 324 2.54 -15.13 10.40
CA LEU A 324 2.03 -15.95 9.33
C LEU A 324 2.11 -17.41 9.74
N ARG A 325 0.97 -18.09 9.70
CA ARG A 325 0.98 -19.55 9.77
C ARG A 325 1.74 -20.06 8.56
N ARG A 326 2.66 -21.00 8.79
CA ARG A 326 3.12 -21.87 7.71
C ARG A 326 1.87 -22.51 7.11
N LEU A 327 1.66 -22.33 5.81
CA LEU A 327 0.75 -23.20 5.08
C LEU A 327 1.44 -24.57 5.15
N GLY A 328 0.81 -25.53 5.85
CA GLY A 328 1.45 -26.70 6.45
C GLY A 328 2.43 -27.46 5.56
N ASP A 329 3.44 -28.05 6.22
CA ASP A 329 4.38 -29.02 5.65
C ASP A 329 3.66 -30.21 4.98
#